data_AF-A0AAE0U4S5-F1
#
_entry.id   AF-A0AAE0U4S5-F1
#
_cell.length_a   1.000
_cell.length_b   1.000
_cell.length_c   1.000
_cell.angle_alpha   90.00
_cell.angle_beta   90.00
_cell.angle_gamma   90.00
#
_symmetry.space_group_name_H-M   'P 1'
#
loop_
_entity.id
_entity.type
_entity.pdbx_description
1 polymer ?
#
loop_
_entity_poly.entity_id
_entity_poly.type
_entity_poly.pdbx_seq_one_letter_code
_entity_poly.pdbx_strand_id
1 'polypeptide(L)'
;MSSPPAPTAAPGLVEKGPASGTSSADPEQQLPIHGGDLQRTKTVSDRVRSSFRVQEKGESGRRGIHPWTFLRITFRSSSWASRIVNVLWPLVPAAIAVRYALPNHSLTIFILSYLAMVPCANLLGFAGQELARKVPHVMGVLTETTLGSLTEIILFMVLITREDTPNVNYVQVIQAAILGSILATMLLCLGLCFIAGGFKREDSSFSEAVSEVGSGLLLTAGFGLAIPTVFEHSLTSRLPEEELISKAIDISRSTAILLMIAYGIFVYFQTQTHHGIYDAIFIEDTERDNDKRKDDKIKYRLTFTEVILALVVAIGLVAFISTILVTHIHFLVEERHVSDAFVGLILIPLVEKAAEHLTAIDEAYDDQMNFALSHVLGATLQTALFNAPLVVIVGWCLGKPMGLNFEVFDLAVLLLAIITVGNFLRDQKSNYLEGALCVLVYIAIAVAAIYYPNPVHLTANGTESAGAANGTADASATATAAAHHR
;
A
#
# COMPACT_ATOMS: atom_id res chain seq x y z
N MET A 1 -55.17 -54.80 15.20
CA MET A 1 -54.95 -56.26 15.23
C MET A 1 -53.91 -56.53 14.15
N SER A 2 -52.61 -56.59 14.44
CA SER A 2 -51.82 -57.62 15.17
C SER A 2 -50.76 -58.15 14.18
N SER A 3 -49.50 -57.72 14.35
CA SER A 3 -48.30 -58.46 13.89
C SER A 3 -48.12 -59.73 14.76
N PRO A 4 -47.18 -60.70 14.52
CA PRO A 4 -45.93 -60.73 13.71
C PRO A 4 -45.75 -62.12 13.00
N PRO A 5 -44.57 -62.80 12.79
CA PRO A 5 -43.11 -62.47 12.82
C PRO A 5 -42.26 -63.00 11.61
N ALA A 6 -40.92 -62.77 11.63
CA ALA A 6 -39.84 -63.29 10.73
C ALA A 6 -39.19 -64.62 11.29
N PRO A 7 -38.04 -65.24 10.85
CA PRO A 7 -36.99 -64.93 9.82
C PRO A 7 -36.34 -66.18 9.10
N THR A 8 -35.05 -66.09 8.65
CA THR A 8 -34.03 -67.12 8.21
C THR A 8 -33.95 -67.51 6.71
N ALA A 9 -32.83 -67.83 6.03
CA ALA A 9 -31.35 -67.80 6.21
C ALA A 9 -30.65 -68.03 4.82
N ALA A 10 -29.36 -67.68 4.69
CA ALA A 10 -28.49 -67.87 3.49
C ALA A 10 -27.93 -69.30 3.32
N PRO A 11 -27.46 -69.73 2.13
CA PRO A 11 -26.00 -69.82 1.81
C PRO A 11 -25.71 -69.52 0.32
N GLY A 12 -24.51 -69.39 -0.27
CA GLY A 12 -23.15 -69.88 -0.02
C GLY A 12 -22.57 -70.44 -1.34
N LEU A 13 -21.58 -69.73 -1.91
CA LEU A 13 -20.49 -70.11 -2.84
C LEU A 13 -20.53 -71.44 -3.64
N VAL A 14 -20.29 -71.38 -4.96
CA VAL A 14 -19.45 -72.37 -5.70
C VAL A 14 -18.68 -71.69 -6.84
N GLU A 15 -17.38 -71.99 -6.87
CA GLU A 15 -16.36 -71.62 -7.84
C GLU A 15 -16.05 -72.82 -8.77
N LYS A 16 -15.77 -72.58 -10.07
CA LYS A 16 -14.76 -73.24 -10.95
C LYS A 16 -15.17 -73.46 -12.42
N GLY A 17 -14.35 -72.90 -13.32
CA GLY A 17 -13.66 -73.70 -14.34
C GLY A 17 -14.22 -73.74 -15.77
N PRO A 18 -13.39 -74.04 -16.78
CA PRO A 18 -13.27 -73.25 -18.02
C PRO A 18 -13.63 -74.01 -19.31
N ALA A 19 -13.84 -73.29 -20.44
CA ALA A 19 -13.21 -73.55 -21.76
C ALA A 19 -13.92 -72.89 -22.95
N SER A 20 -13.07 -72.36 -23.85
CA SER A 20 -13.11 -72.36 -25.33
C SER A 20 -14.23 -71.65 -26.10
N GLY A 21 -13.83 -70.76 -27.04
CA GLY A 21 -14.64 -70.46 -28.23
C GLY A 21 -14.40 -69.12 -28.92
N THR A 22 -13.24 -68.94 -29.55
CA THR A 22 -12.98 -68.22 -30.82
C THR A 22 -13.78 -66.98 -31.27
N SER A 23 -13.00 -65.89 -31.48
CA SER A 23 -12.97 -65.01 -32.66
C SER A 23 -14.08 -63.98 -32.91
N SER A 24 -13.76 -62.70 -32.68
CA SER A 24 -13.68 -61.68 -33.75
C SER A 24 -13.02 -60.40 -33.22
N ALA A 25 -12.19 -59.80 -34.06
CA ALA A 25 -11.29 -58.70 -33.75
C ALA A 25 -12.00 -57.35 -33.75
N ASP A 26 -11.64 -56.48 -32.79
CA ASP A 26 -11.84 -55.03 -32.83
C ASP A 26 -10.53 -54.35 -32.36
N PRO A 27 -10.23 -53.13 -32.85
CA PRO A 27 -8.88 -52.58 -32.91
C PRO A 27 -8.35 -52.07 -31.56
N GLU A 28 -7.03 -52.21 -31.41
CA GLU A 28 -6.16 -51.75 -30.32
C GLU A 28 -6.73 -50.70 -29.35
N GLN A 29 -7.28 -51.18 -28.24
CA GLN A 29 -7.39 -50.38 -27.02
C GLN A 29 -6.07 -50.50 -26.27
N GLN A 30 -5.10 -49.65 -26.60
CA GLN A 30 -3.87 -49.50 -25.82
C GLN A 30 -4.23 -49.02 -24.41
N LEU A 31 -4.23 -49.94 -23.46
CA LEU A 31 -4.22 -49.62 -22.03
C LEU A 31 -2.97 -48.79 -21.74
N PRO A 32 -3.06 -47.65 -21.02
CA PRO A 32 -1.88 -46.88 -20.67
C PRO A 32 -0.99 -47.73 -19.75
N ILE A 33 0.20 -48.06 -20.27
CA ILE A 33 1.27 -48.67 -19.51
C ILE A 33 1.62 -47.69 -18.40
N HIS A 34 1.28 -48.04 -17.16
CA HIS A 34 1.80 -47.35 -15.98
C HIS A 34 3.29 -47.73 -15.86
N GLY A 35 4.12 -47.04 -16.65
CA GLY A 35 5.56 -47.01 -16.45
C GLY A 35 5.79 -46.41 -15.09
N GLY A 36 6.34 -47.21 -14.17
CA GLY A 36 6.72 -46.76 -12.84
C GLY A 36 7.77 -45.67 -12.93
N ASP A 37 7.33 -44.42 -13.00
CA ASP A 37 8.10 -43.31 -12.48
C ASP A 37 8.17 -43.51 -10.98
N LEU A 38 9.31 -44.06 -10.53
CA LEU A 38 9.80 -43.90 -9.17
C LEU A 38 9.48 -42.46 -8.75
N GLN A 39 8.61 -42.30 -7.76
CA GLN A 39 8.43 -41.06 -7.04
C GLN A 39 9.80 -40.61 -6.53
N ARG A 40 10.51 -39.84 -7.36
CA ARG A 40 11.70 -39.13 -6.97
C ARG A 40 11.21 -38.06 -6.02
N THR A 41 11.26 -38.35 -4.73
CA THR A 41 11.11 -37.37 -3.66
C THR A 41 12.03 -36.21 -4.01
N LYS A 42 11.45 -35.08 -4.46
CA LYS A 42 12.19 -33.90 -4.87
C LYS A 42 13.11 -33.55 -3.70
N THR A 43 14.43 -33.64 -3.93
CA THR A 43 15.42 -33.26 -2.93
C THR A 43 15.22 -31.77 -2.60
N VAL A 44 15.61 -31.33 -1.40
CA VAL A 44 15.52 -29.90 -1.02
C VAL A 44 16.23 -29.02 -2.06
N SER A 45 17.32 -29.51 -2.66
CA SER A 45 18.03 -28.83 -3.76
C SER A 45 17.19 -28.66 -5.03
N ASP A 46 16.37 -29.64 -5.42
CA ASP A 46 15.47 -29.55 -6.57
C ASP A 46 14.29 -28.60 -6.33
N ARG A 47 13.81 -28.52 -5.07
CA ARG A 47 12.75 -27.58 -4.65
C ARG A 47 13.26 -26.13 -4.61
N VAL A 48 14.53 -25.93 -4.24
CA VAL A 48 15.22 -24.64 -4.33
C VAL A 48 15.49 -24.25 -5.79
N ARG A 49 15.98 -25.18 -6.63
CA ARG A 49 16.18 -24.93 -8.06
C ARG A 49 14.89 -24.65 -8.82
N SER A 50 13.76 -25.26 -8.46
CA SER A 50 12.46 -24.91 -9.06
C SER A 50 11.93 -23.56 -8.60
N SER A 51 12.29 -23.09 -7.41
CA SER A 51 11.93 -21.76 -6.92
C SER A 51 12.67 -20.63 -7.63
N PHE A 52 13.88 -20.90 -8.14
CA PHE A 52 14.68 -19.94 -8.93
C PHE A 52 14.50 -20.07 -10.45
N ARG A 53 13.66 -20.99 -10.93
CA ARG A 53 13.34 -21.07 -12.36
C ARG A 53 12.32 -19.99 -12.68
N VAL A 54 12.70 -19.04 -13.54
CA VAL A 54 11.79 -17.99 -14.04
C VAL A 54 10.52 -18.65 -14.56
N GLN A 55 9.36 -18.17 -14.13
CA GLN A 55 8.09 -18.69 -14.62
C GLN A 55 7.88 -18.31 -16.09
N GLU A 56 7.19 -19.16 -16.84
CA GLU A 56 6.82 -18.90 -18.25
C GLU A 56 6.07 -17.56 -18.43
N LYS A 57 5.32 -17.14 -17.40
CA LYS A 57 4.65 -15.83 -17.32
C LYS A 57 5.60 -14.62 -17.15
N GLY A 58 6.88 -14.84 -16.86
CA GLY A 58 7.90 -13.80 -16.71
C GLY A 58 9.06 -13.91 -17.72
N GLU A 59 9.08 -14.93 -18.58
CA GLU A 59 10.17 -15.11 -19.53
C GLU A 59 10.14 -14.05 -20.64
N SER A 60 11.31 -13.48 -20.93
CA SER A 60 11.52 -12.52 -22.02
C SER A 60 11.89 -13.21 -23.34
N GLY A 61 12.30 -14.48 -23.30
CA GLY A 61 12.91 -15.20 -24.43
C GLY A 61 14.30 -14.68 -24.86
N ARG A 62 14.78 -13.58 -24.26
CA ARG A 62 16.07 -12.93 -24.52
C ARG A 62 17.07 -13.21 -23.40
N ARG A 63 18.37 -13.19 -23.70
CA ARG A 63 19.47 -13.29 -22.72
C ARG A 63 20.34 -12.03 -22.77
N GLY A 64 20.72 -11.52 -21.61
CA GLY A 64 21.56 -10.32 -21.47
C GLY A 64 20.76 -9.01 -21.38
N ILE A 65 21.47 -7.91 -21.62
CA ILE A 65 20.94 -6.54 -21.54
C ILE A 65 20.89 -5.97 -22.96
N HIS A 66 19.71 -5.54 -23.39
CA HIS A 66 19.56 -4.83 -24.66
C HIS A 66 19.11 -3.39 -24.38
N PRO A 67 20.03 -2.41 -24.32
CA PRO A 67 19.74 -1.06 -23.81
C PRO A 67 18.59 -0.36 -24.53
N TRP A 68 18.52 -0.49 -25.86
CA TRP A 68 17.46 0.13 -26.66
C TRP A 68 16.09 -0.52 -26.43
N THR A 69 16.08 -1.85 -26.30
CA THR A 69 14.84 -2.61 -26.02
C THR A 69 14.38 -2.36 -24.59
N PHE A 70 15.31 -2.34 -23.64
CA PHE A 70 15.08 -1.96 -22.24
C PHE A 70 14.41 -0.59 -22.15
N LEU A 71 15.03 0.44 -22.72
CA LEU A 71 14.49 1.80 -22.69
C LEU A 71 13.11 1.86 -23.34
N ARG A 72 12.93 1.21 -24.49
CA ARG A 72 11.63 1.18 -25.19
C ARG A 72 10.55 0.49 -24.37
N ILE A 73 10.86 -0.61 -23.67
CA ILE A 73 9.92 -1.32 -22.80
C ILE A 73 9.55 -0.44 -21.61
N THR A 74 10.55 0.11 -20.93
CA THR A 74 10.36 1.00 -19.78
C THR A 74 9.52 2.23 -20.13
N PHE A 75 9.76 2.87 -21.28
CA PHE A 75 8.97 4.03 -21.72
C PHE A 75 7.56 3.66 -22.18
N ARG A 76 7.36 2.46 -22.74
CA ARG A 76 6.03 2.01 -23.16
C ARG A 76 5.17 1.58 -21.98
N SER A 77 5.81 1.16 -20.88
CA SER A 77 5.21 0.65 -19.64
C SER A 77 4.21 -0.50 -19.84
N SER A 78 3.68 -1.06 -18.76
CA SER A 78 2.63 -2.08 -18.75
C SER A 78 1.23 -1.49 -18.92
N SER A 79 0.97 -0.32 -18.33
CA SER A 79 -0.34 0.33 -18.30
C SER A 79 -0.41 1.64 -19.09
N TRP A 80 -1.61 2.01 -19.53
CA TRP A 80 -1.84 3.28 -20.24
C TRP A 80 -1.53 4.47 -19.33
N ALA A 81 -1.95 4.39 -18.06
CA ALA A 81 -1.70 5.42 -17.05
C ALA A 81 -0.20 5.61 -16.79
N SER A 82 0.55 4.52 -16.63
CA SER A 82 2.01 4.57 -16.42
C SER A 82 2.76 5.14 -17.63
N ARG A 83 2.28 4.88 -18.85
CA ARG A 83 2.85 5.47 -20.08
C ARG A 83 2.69 6.99 -20.14
N ILE A 84 1.60 7.54 -19.61
CA ILE A 84 1.40 9.01 -19.54
C ILE A 84 2.37 9.62 -18.54
N VAL A 85 2.59 8.96 -17.41
CA VAL A 85 3.56 9.42 -16.40
C VAL A 85 4.98 9.49 -16.96
N ASN A 86 5.34 8.65 -17.92
CA ASN A 86 6.64 8.73 -18.59
C ASN A 86 6.85 10.05 -19.39
N VAL A 87 5.81 10.83 -19.65
CA VAL A 87 5.97 12.21 -20.19
C VAL A 87 6.68 13.14 -19.20
N LEU A 88 6.64 12.84 -17.90
CA LEU A 88 7.26 13.63 -16.84
C LEU A 88 8.77 13.37 -16.68
N TRP A 89 9.35 12.39 -17.39
CA TRP A 89 10.79 12.09 -17.30
C TRP A 89 11.74 13.30 -17.48
N PRO A 90 11.47 14.28 -18.36
CA PRO A 90 12.32 15.48 -18.47
C PRO A 90 12.41 16.31 -17.18
N LEU A 91 11.45 16.16 -16.25
CA LEU A 91 11.47 16.86 -14.97
C LEU A 91 12.57 16.34 -14.04
N VAL A 92 12.99 15.08 -14.18
CA VAL A 92 14.06 14.49 -13.36
C VAL A 92 15.39 15.20 -13.58
N PRO A 93 15.98 15.25 -14.80
CA PRO A 93 17.21 15.99 -15.02
C PRO A 93 17.02 17.50 -14.81
N ALA A 94 15.83 18.06 -15.05
CA ALA A 94 15.55 19.47 -14.78
C ALA A 94 15.62 19.79 -13.27
N ALA A 95 15.02 18.96 -12.41
CA ALA A 95 15.08 19.13 -10.96
C ALA A 95 16.53 19.10 -10.46
N ILE A 96 17.34 18.19 -11.00
CA ILE A 96 18.77 18.06 -10.67
C ILE A 96 19.53 19.30 -11.16
N ALA A 97 19.33 19.72 -12.40
CA ALA A 97 20.00 20.87 -12.98
C ALA A 97 19.66 22.17 -12.22
N VAL A 98 18.38 22.42 -11.92
CA VAL A 98 17.93 23.61 -11.20
C VAL A 98 18.45 23.63 -9.77
N ARG A 99 18.50 22.48 -9.09
CA ARG A 99 19.09 22.36 -7.75
C ARG A 99 20.54 22.87 -7.69
N TYR A 100 21.35 22.59 -8.72
CA TYR A 100 22.76 23.01 -8.75
C TYR A 100 22.98 24.37 -9.44
N ALA A 101 22.18 24.72 -10.44
CA ALA A 101 22.34 25.97 -11.21
C ALA A 101 21.67 27.18 -10.53
N LEU A 102 20.55 26.96 -9.83
CA LEU A 102 19.71 28.01 -9.23
C LEU A 102 19.36 27.66 -7.78
N PRO A 103 20.36 27.56 -6.88
CA PRO A 103 20.16 27.11 -5.50
C PRO A 103 19.21 28.01 -4.68
N ASN A 104 19.02 29.26 -5.08
CA ASN A 104 18.17 30.23 -4.39
C ASN A 104 16.67 30.08 -4.70
N HIS A 105 16.29 29.24 -5.69
CA HIS A 105 14.89 29.09 -6.11
C HIS A 105 14.24 27.87 -5.45
N SER A 106 14.21 27.86 -4.11
CA SER A 106 13.72 26.73 -3.29
C SER A 106 12.33 26.23 -3.68
N LEU A 107 11.37 27.12 -3.96
CA LEU A 107 10.03 26.73 -4.42
C LEU A 107 10.06 25.95 -5.74
N THR A 108 10.86 26.43 -6.69
CA THR A 108 10.96 25.80 -8.01
C THR A 108 11.64 24.45 -7.89
N ILE A 109 12.68 24.34 -7.06
CA ILE A 109 13.34 23.07 -6.79
C ILE A 109 12.36 22.10 -6.13
N PHE A 110 11.57 22.56 -5.16
CA PHE A 110 10.54 21.75 -4.53
C PHE A 110 9.53 21.22 -5.55
N ILE A 111 8.88 22.08 -6.32
CA ILE A 111 7.85 21.69 -7.31
C ILE A 111 8.45 20.73 -8.36
N LEU A 112 9.64 21.02 -8.88
CA LEU A 112 10.30 20.15 -9.85
C LEU A 112 10.65 18.79 -9.25
N SER A 113 11.20 18.75 -8.04
CA SER A 113 11.53 17.49 -7.36
C SER A 113 10.29 16.66 -6.99
N TYR A 114 9.20 17.33 -6.59
CA TYR A 114 7.92 16.69 -6.30
C TYR A 114 7.33 16.04 -7.54
N LEU A 115 7.26 16.76 -8.67
CA LEU A 115 6.77 16.20 -9.93
C LEU A 115 7.73 15.16 -10.53
N ALA A 116 9.04 15.32 -10.34
CA ALA A 116 10.05 14.35 -10.77
C ALA A 116 10.00 13.03 -9.97
N MET A 117 9.46 13.04 -8.75
CA MET A 117 9.30 11.81 -7.97
C MET A 117 8.30 10.84 -8.62
N VAL A 118 7.24 11.36 -9.23
CA VAL A 118 6.17 10.55 -9.87
C VAL A 118 6.72 9.56 -10.92
N PRO A 119 7.49 9.97 -11.95
CA PRO A 119 8.06 9.03 -12.92
C PRO A 119 9.11 8.08 -12.30
N CYS A 120 9.85 8.52 -11.28
CA CYS A 120 10.82 7.67 -10.58
C CYS A 120 10.12 6.54 -9.80
N ALA A 121 9.08 6.87 -9.03
CA ALA A 121 8.26 5.88 -8.34
C ALA A 121 7.55 4.95 -9.33
N ASN A 122 7.08 5.49 -10.46
CA ASN A 122 6.45 4.70 -11.52
C ASN A 122 7.40 3.67 -12.14
N LEU A 123 8.68 4.02 -12.35
CA LEU A 123 9.71 3.08 -12.77
C LEU A 123 9.92 1.97 -11.74
N LEU A 124 9.94 2.33 -10.45
CA LEU A 124 10.10 1.38 -9.35
C LEU A 124 8.95 0.37 -9.31
N GLY A 125 7.70 0.85 -9.37
CA GLY A 125 6.51 0.00 -9.43
C GLY A 125 6.50 -0.93 -10.65
N PHE A 126 6.78 -0.39 -11.84
CA PHE A 126 6.88 -1.19 -13.07
C PHE A 126 7.95 -2.29 -12.98
N ALA A 127 9.13 -1.95 -12.45
CA ALA A 127 10.21 -2.92 -12.27
C ALA A 127 9.84 -3.97 -11.20
N GLY A 128 9.12 -3.57 -10.16
CA GLY A 128 8.58 -4.47 -9.14
C GLY A 128 7.60 -5.48 -9.71
N GLN A 129 6.67 -5.04 -10.57
CA GLN A 129 5.77 -5.93 -11.31
C GLN A 129 6.49 -6.93 -12.21
N GLU A 130 7.47 -6.46 -12.98
CA GLU A 130 8.26 -7.33 -13.84
C GLU A 130 9.07 -8.35 -13.04
N LEU A 131 9.46 -8.03 -11.80
CA LEU A 131 10.06 -8.99 -10.87
C LEU A 131 9.01 -9.97 -10.32
N ALA A 132 7.85 -9.47 -9.90
CA ALA A 132 6.75 -10.26 -9.35
C ALA A 132 6.29 -11.36 -10.31
N ARG A 133 6.21 -11.05 -11.61
CA ARG A 133 5.87 -12.02 -12.67
C ARG A 133 6.90 -13.15 -12.86
N LYS A 134 8.11 -13.00 -12.32
CA LYS A 134 9.20 -13.99 -12.44
C LYS A 134 9.30 -14.94 -11.25
N VAL A 135 8.60 -14.64 -10.14
CA VAL A 135 8.59 -15.43 -8.90
C VAL A 135 7.24 -16.15 -8.71
N PRO A 136 7.12 -17.12 -7.78
CA PRO A 136 5.83 -17.72 -7.37
C PRO A 136 4.74 -16.68 -7.10
N HIS A 137 3.49 -16.95 -7.50
CA HIS A 137 2.42 -15.95 -7.56
C HIS A 137 2.23 -15.18 -6.24
N VAL A 138 1.98 -15.86 -5.11
CA VAL A 138 1.90 -15.17 -3.79
C VAL A 138 3.18 -14.45 -3.38
N MET A 139 4.35 -15.01 -3.68
CA MET A 139 5.61 -14.30 -3.44
C MET A 139 5.75 -13.07 -4.34
N GLY A 140 5.16 -13.12 -5.53
CA GLY A 140 5.07 -12.02 -6.48
C GLY A 140 4.25 -10.88 -5.91
N VAL A 141 3.04 -11.17 -5.40
CA VAL A 141 2.18 -10.16 -4.74
C VAL A 141 2.93 -9.51 -3.58
N LEU A 142 3.52 -10.30 -2.67
CA LEU A 142 4.29 -9.75 -1.55
C LEU A 142 5.50 -8.91 -2.01
N THR A 143 6.22 -9.37 -3.03
CA THR A 143 7.37 -8.65 -3.61
C THR A 143 6.93 -7.33 -4.23
N GLU A 144 5.81 -7.32 -4.95
CA GLU A 144 5.22 -6.13 -5.54
C GLU A 144 4.80 -5.14 -4.46
N THR A 145 4.05 -5.57 -3.45
CA THR A 145 3.65 -4.70 -2.32
C THR A 145 4.88 -4.12 -1.59
N THR A 146 5.89 -4.95 -1.34
CA THR A 146 7.12 -4.51 -0.66
C THR A 146 7.87 -3.48 -1.50
N LEU A 147 8.02 -3.71 -2.81
CA LEU A 147 8.72 -2.78 -3.70
C LEU A 147 7.91 -1.51 -3.97
N GLY A 148 6.59 -1.57 -4.03
CA GLY A 148 5.70 -0.40 -4.14
C GLY A 148 5.83 0.51 -2.93
N SER A 149 5.89 -0.07 -1.73
CA SER A 149 6.10 0.66 -0.47
C SER A 149 7.52 1.20 -0.27
N LEU A 150 8.49 0.81 -1.11
CA LEU A 150 9.88 1.20 -0.91
C LEU A 150 10.09 2.71 -1.10
N THR A 151 9.28 3.37 -1.94
CA THR A 151 9.29 4.84 -2.08
C THR A 151 8.97 5.53 -0.76
N GLU A 152 7.94 5.05 -0.06
CA GLU A 152 7.52 5.53 1.27
C GLU A 152 8.60 5.27 2.31
N ILE A 153 9.14 4.04 2.38
CA ILE A 153 10.23 3.70 3.31
C ILE A 153 11.43 4.64 3.09
N ILE A 154 11.88 4.82 1.83
CA ILE A 154 13.00 5.72 1.51
C ILE A 154 12.70 7.15 1.97
N LEU A 155 11.48 7.64 1.73
CA LEU A 155 11.10 8.99 2.11
C LEU A 155 11.11 9.17 3.63
N PHE A 156 10.57 8.20 4.39
CA PHE A 156 10.64 8.23 5.85
C PHE A 156 12.08 8.16 6.37
N MET A 157 12.96 7.35 5.76
CA MET A 157 14.39 7.33 6.12
C MET A 157 15.07 8.68 5.87
N VAL A 158 14.71 9.35 4.78
CA VAL A 158 15.24 10.68 4.46
C VAL A 158 14.67 11.75 5.39
N LEU A 159 13.41 11.65 5.82
CA LEU A 159 12.79 12.56 6.79
C LEU A 159 13.37 12.39 8.19
N ILE A 160 13.44 11.15 8.71
CA ILE A 160 13.91 10.89 10.07
C ILE A 160 15.39 11.22 10.25
N THR A 161 16.17 11.31 9.17
CA THR A 161 17.58 11.74 9.23
C THR A 161 17.74 13.25 9.30
N ARG A 162 16.69 14.05 9.04
CA ARG A 162 16.73 15.52 9.16
C ARG A 162 16.66 15.98 10.60
N GLU A 163 17.46 16.99 10.91
CA GLU A 163 17.42 17.67 12.21
C GLU A 163 16.22 18.62 12.24
N ASP A 164 15.52 18.64 13.37
CA ASP A 164 14.41 19.56 13.58
C ASP A 164 14.91 21.00 13.51
N THR A 165 14.17 21.82 12.78
CA THR A 165 14.44 23.25 12.63
C THR A 165 13.38 24.00 13.43
N PRO A 166 13.61 25.23 13.95
CA PRO A 166 12.67 25.89 14.86
C PRO A 166 11.22 26.00 14.38
N ASN A 167 10.99 25.87 13.06
CA ASN A 167 9.69 26.02 12.41
C ASN A 167 9.18 24.73 11.75
N VAL A 168 9.89 23.61 11.84
CA VAL A 168 9.47 22.33 11.25
C VAL A 168 9.84 21.18 12.16
N ASN A 169 8.83 20.42 12.56
CA ASN A 169 9.00 19.15 13.28
C ASN A 169 8.92 17.98 12.30
N TYR A 170 10.07 17.40 11.94
CA TYR A 170 10.09 16.29 10.98
C TYR A 170 9.44 15.03 11.54
N VAL A 171 9.47 14.82 12.87
CA VAL A 171 8.75 13.70 13.51
C VAL A 171 7.25 13.82 13.27
N GLN A 172 6.68 15.01 13.47
CA GLN A 172 5.26 15.24 13.22
C GLN A 172 4.90 15.09 11.73
N VAL A 173 5.75 15.58 10.82
CA VAL A 173 5.56 15.38 9.38
C VAL A 173 5.52 13.88 9.03
N ILE A 174 6.39 13.06 9.64
CA ILE A 174 6.38 11.61 9.42
C ILE A 174 5.14 10.96 10.01
N GLN A 175 4.72 11.36 11.22
CA GLN A 175 3.50 10.84 11.86
C GLN A 175 2.26 11.14 11.01
N ALA A 176 2.11 12.38 10.54
CA ALA A 176 1.04 12.77 9.63
C ALA A 176 1.14 12.03 8.29
N ALA A 177 2.35 11.83 7.76
CA ALA A 177 2.55 11.08 6.52
C ALA A 177 2.19 9.59 6.62
N ILE A 178 2.46 8.93 7.75
CA ILE A 178 2.01 7.56 8.00
C ILE A 178 0.48 7.45 7.91
N LEU A 179 -0.24 8.33 8.61
CA LEU A 179 -1.71 8.33 8.58
C LEU A 179 -2.25 8.75 7.21
N GLY A 180 -1.60 9.73 6.60
CA GLY A 180 -1.92 10.25 5.28
C GLY A 180 -1.75 9.21 4.18
N SER A 181 -0.72 8.37 4.25
CA SER A 181 -0.49 7.23 3.36
C SER A 181 -1.64 6.23 3.41
N ILE A 182 -2.10 5.89 4.62
CA ILE A 182 -3.27 5.03 4.80
C ILE A 182 -4.54 5.70 4.26
N LEU A 183 -4.78 6.97 4.60
CA LEU A 183 -5.96 7.72 4.12
C LEU A 183 -5.98 7.89 2.59
N ALA A 184 -4.84 8.19 1.98
CA ALA A 184 -4.71 8.33 0.54
C ALA A 184 -4.97 7.00 -0.17
N THR A 185 -4.49 5.89 0.39
CA THR A 185 -4.72 4.57 -0.18
C THR A 185 -6.20 4.16 -0.02
N MET A 186 -6.77 4.35 1.17
CA MET A 186 -8.13 3.91 1.51
C MET A 186 -9.26 4.75 0.92
N LEU A 187 -9.09 6.07 0.83
CA LEU A 187 -10.15 6.96 0.34
C LEU A 187 -9.89 7.40 -1.11
N LEU A 188 -8.68 7.92 -1.38
CA LEU A 188 -8.38 8.45 -2.71
C LEU A 188 -8.17 7.31 -3.72
N CYS A 189 -7.21 6.41 -3.49
CA CYS A 189 -6.91 5.35 -4.45
C CYS A 189 -8.08 4.39 -4.62
N LEU A 190 -8.61 3.86 -3.52
CA LEU A 190 -9.76 2.96 -3.59
C LEU A 190 -10.97 3.64 -4.26
N GLY A 191 -11.24 4.91 -3.91
CA GLY A 191 -12.31 5.66 -4.52
C GLY A 191 -12.14 5.82 -6.04
N LEU A 192 -10.91 6.11 -6.48
CA LEU A 192 -10.57 6.14 -7.90
C LEU A 192 -10.67 4.77 -8.58
N CYS A 193 -10.32 3.67 -7.90
CA CYS A 193 -10.52 2.31 -8.40
C CYS A 193 -12.01 2.00 -8.62
N PHE A 194 -12.88 2.35 -7.69
CA PHE A 194 -14.33 2.15 -7.81
C PHE A 194 -14.94 3.00 -8.94
N ILE A 195 -14.51 4.25 -9.08
CA ILE A 195 -14.90 5.10 -10.21
C ILE A 195 -14.42 4.49 -11.54
N ALA A 196 -13.16 4.07 -11.62
CA ALA A 196 -12.57 3.50 -12.82
C ALA A 196 -13.24 2.17 -13.23
N GLY A 197 -13.55 1.31 -12.26
CA GLY A 197 -14.31 0.08 -12.47
C GLY A 197 -15.75 0.34 -12.91
N GLY A 198 -16.38 1.36 -12.31
CA GLY A 198 -17.76 1.78 -12.57
C GLY A 198 -17.98 2.57 -13.87
N PHE A 199 -16.92 3.04 -14.56
CA PHE A 199 -17.09 3.72 -15.86
C PHE A 199 -17.56 2.79 -16.98
N LYS A 200 -17.21 1.51 -16.91
CA LYS A 200 -17.59 0.51 -17.94
C LYS A 200 -18.74 -0.40 -17.49
N ARG A 201 -19.03 -0.45 -16.19
CA ARG A 201 -19.85 -1.46 -15.55
C ARG A 201 -20.73 -0.82 -14.48
N GLU A 202 -21.93 -1.36 -14.29
CA GLU A 202 -22.82 -0.87 -13.23
C GLU A 202 -22.28 -1.23 -11.84
N ASP A 203 -21.84 -2.48 -11.66
CA ASP A 203 -21.21 -3.00 -10.44
C ASP A 203 -19.92 -3.77 -10.76
N SER A 204 -18.91 -3.69 -9.88
CA SER A 204 -17.72 -4.54 -9.87
C SER A 204 -17.70 -5.40 -8.60
N SER A 205 -17.74 -6.72 -8.75
CA SER A 205 -17.70 -7.68 -7.64
C SER A 205 -16.28 -8.10 -7.28
N PHE A 206 -16.04 -8.42 -6.01
CA PHE A 206 -14.76 -8.92 -5.50
C PHE A 206 -14.96 -9.96 -4.40
N SER A 207 -13.91 -10.68 -4.06
CA SER A 207 -13.92 -11.80 -3.12
C SER A 207 -14.07 -11.37 -1.66
N GLU A 208 -14.76 -12.20 -0.88
CA GLU A 208 -14.85 -12.09 0.58
C GLU A 208 -13.48 -12.02 1.25
N ALA A 209 -12.50 -12.79 0.77
CA ALA A 209 -11.15 -12.81 1.33
C ALA A 209 -10.48 -11.42 1.23
N VAL A 210 -10.71 -10.71 0.12
CA VAL A 210 -10.17 -9.36 -0.10
C VAL A 210 -10.92 -8.33 0.77
N SER A 211 -12.24 -8.49 0.92
CA SER A 211 -13.07 -7.67 1.81
C SER A 211 -12.65 -7.78 3.28
N GLU A 212 -12.32 -8.99 3.74
CA GLU A 212 -11.92 -9.24 5.14
C GLU A 212 -10.62 -8.52 5.49
N VAL A 213 -9.68 -8.46 4.54
CA VAL A 213 -8.42 -7.73 4.70
C VAL A 213 -8.69 -6.23 4.90
N GLY A 214 -9.59 -5.65 4.11
CA GLY A 214 -9.87 -4.21 4.15
C GLY A 214 -10.81 -3.75 5.25
N SER A 215 -11.57 -4.66 5.85
CA SER A 215 -12.45 -4.36 6.99
C SER A 215 -11.84 -4.80 8.33
N GLY A 216 -11.69 -6.11 8.56
CA GLY A 216 -11.29 -6.67 9.85
C GLY A 216 -9.80 -6.45 10.20
N LEU A 217 -8.91 -6.85 9.29
CA LEU A 217 -7.46 -6.78 9.55
C LEU A 217 -6.98 -5.33 9.63
N LEU A 218 -7.43 -4.47 8.72
CA LEU A 218 -7.04 -3.07 8.71
C LEU A 218 -7.57 -2.30 9.93
N LEU A 219 -8.81 -2.56 10.36
CA LEU A 219 -9.34 -1.95 11.60
C LEU A 219 -8.52 -2.37 12.82
N THR A 220 -8.10 -3.62 12.88
CA THR A 220 -7.23 -4.13 13.96
C THR A 220 -5.86 -3.44 13.94
N ALA A 221 -5.27 -3.25 12.76
CA ALA A 221 -4.02 -2.51 12.59
C ALA A 221 -4.16 -1.04 13.00
N GLY A 222 -5.22 -0.36 12.57
CA GLY A 222 -5.54 1.02 12.94
C GLY A 222 -5.74 1.19 14.44
N PHE A 223 -6.41 0.23 15.09
CA PHE A 223 -6.53 0.22 16.56
C PHE A 223 -5.17 0.08 17.25
N GLY A 224 -4.27 -0.77 16.73
CA GLY A 224 -2.91 -0.90 17.24
C GLY A 224 -2.12 0.41 17.18
N LEU A 225 -2.23 1.16 16.06
CA LEU A 225 -1.64 2.49 15.90
C LEU A 225 -2.26 3.53 16.85
N ALA A 226 -3.54 3.38 17.21
CA ALA A 226 -4.26 4.31 18.08
C ALA A 226 -3.80 4.26 19.55
N ILE A 227 -3.32 3.11 20.03
CA ILE A 227 -3.06 2.86 21.46
C ILE A 227 -2.15 3.93 22.10
N PRO A 228 -0.97 4.26 21.53
CA PRO A 228 -0.06 5.22 22.18
C PRO A 228 -0.66 6.63 22.22
N THR A 229 -1.35 7.03 21.16
CA THR A 229 -2.03 8.33 21.06
C THR A 229 -3.15 8.46 22.09
N VAL A 230 -4.01 7.45 22.19
CA VAL A 230 -5.12 7.43 23.17
C VAL A 230 -4.59 7.44 24.60
N PHE A 231 -3.49 6.73 24.86
CA PHE A 231 -2.83 6.72 26.17
C PHE A 231 -2.32 8.12 26.54
N GLU A 232 -1.58 8.78 25.63
CA GLU A 232 -1.03 10.11 25.87
C GLU A 232 -2.15 11.11 26.16
N HIS A 233 -3.17 11.16 25.29
CA HIS A 233 -4.30 12.09 25.44
C HIS A 233 -5.12 11.84 26.72
N SER A 234 -5.26 10.58 27.13
CA SER A 234 -6.00 10.22 28.35
C SER A 234 -5.27 10.61 29.64
N LEU A 235 -3.96 10.85 29.56
CA LEU A 235 -3.10 11.14 30.72
C LEU A 235 -2.49 12.54 30.71
N THR A 236 -2.76 13.36 29.68
CA THR A 236 -2.28 14.75 29.57
C THR A 236 -2.54 15.59 30.81
N SER A 237 -3.67 15.38 31.49
CA SER A 237 -4.03 16.12 32.72
C SER A 237 -3.64 15.42 34.03
N ARG A 238 -3.04 14.22 33.95
CA ARG A 238 -2.77 13.36 35.12
C ARG A 238 -1.29 13.19 35.44
N LEU A 239 -0.42 13.41 34.47
CA LEU A 239 1.02 13.28 34.62
C LEU A 239 1.72 14.59 34.24
N PRO A 240 2.89 14.88 34.82
CA PRO A 240 3.78 15.92 34.32
C PRO A 240 4.15 15.66 32.84
N GLU A 241 4.29 16.72 32.06
CA GLU A 241 4.51 16.64 30.59
C GLU A 241 5.77 15.84 30.23
N GLU A 242 6.88 16.04 30.95
CA GLU A 242 8.12 15.29 30.70
C GLU A 242 7.96 13.79 30.94
N GLU A 243 7.25 13.41 32.01
CA GLU A 243 7.00 12.00 32.34
C GLU A 243 6.04 11.37 31.32
N LEU A 244 5.05 12.14 30.85
CA LEU A 244 4.10 11.71 29.84
C LEU A 244 4.80 11.40 28.51
N ILE A 245 5.63 12.32 28.00
CA ILE A 245 6.35 12.16 26.73
C ILE A 245 7.28 10.94 26.80
N SER A 246 8.04 10.79 27.88
CA SER A 246 8.93 9.62 28.06
C SER A 246 8.14 8.31 28.01
N LYS A 247 7.03 8.21 28.73
CA LYS A 247 6.20 7.00 28.74
C LYS A 247 5.52 6.75 27.41
N ALA A 248 5.04 7.80 26.72
CA ALA A 248 4.41 7.69 25.41
C ALA A 248 5.37 7.13 24.36
N ILE A 249 6.65 7.55 24.40
CA ILE A 249 7.69 7.00 23.51
C ILE A 249 7.97 5.53 23.82
N ASP A 250 8.10 5.15 25.09
CA ASP A 250 8.37 3.76 25.47
C ASP A 250 7.20 2.81 25.11
N ILE A 251 5.97 3.29 25.25
CA ILE A 251 4.77 2.58 24.78
C ILE A 251 4.80 2.48 23.25
N SER A 252 5.12 3.57 22.55
CA SER A 252 5.22 3.56 21.08
C SER A 252 6.25 2.56 20.57
N ARG A 253 7.42 2.45 21.21
CA ARG A 253 8.45 1.45 20.88
C ARG A 253 7.96 0.02 21.10
N SER A 254 7.27 -0.21 22.21
CA SER A 254 6.69 -1.51 22.54
C SER A 254 5.62 -1.91 21.52
N THR A 255 4.72 -0.97 21.18
CA THR A 255 3.69 -1.14 20.16
C THR A 255 4.29 -1.40 18.78
N ALA A 256 5.35 -0.68 18.40
CA ALA A 256 6.06 -0.90 17.13
C ALA A 256 6.58 -2.34 17.00
N ILE A 257 7.21 -2.88 18.04
CA ILE A 257 7.70 -4.28 18.04
C ILE A 257 6.52 -5.26 17.87
N LEU A 258 5.41 -5.05 18.59
CA LEU A 258 4.22 -5.90 18.49
C LEU A 258 3.58 -5.84 17.09
N LEU A 259 3.49 -4.65 16.49
CA LEU A 259 2.96 -4.47 15.14
C LEU A 259 3.84 -5.16 14.10
N MET A 260 5.17 -5.09 14.22
CA MET A 260 6.08 -5.83 13.33
C MET A 260 5.94 -7.35 13.47
N ILE A 261 5.75 -7.86 14.69
CA ILE A 261 5.45 -9.28 14.91
C ILE A 261 4.12 -9.65 14.23
N ALA A 262 3.09 -8.81 14.38
CA ALA A 262 1.80 -9.01 13.71
C ALA A 262 1.94 -9.02 12.18
N TYR A 263 2.77 -8.13 11.61
CA TYR A 263 3.10 -8.16 10.18
C TYR A 263 3.80 -9.46 9.77
N GLY A 264 4.75 -9.95 10.56
CA GLY A 264 5.41 -11.24 10.32
C GLY A 264 4.43 -12.42 10.31
N ILE A 265 3.45 -12.41 11.23
CA ILE A 265 2.36 -13.39 11.26
C ILE A 265 1.47 -13.25 10.02
N PHE A 266 1.12 -12.02 9.63
CA PHE A 266 0.32 -11.75 8.43
C PHE A 266 1.02 -12.24 7.15
N VAL A 267 2.32 -11.97 6.99
CA VAL A 267 3.12 -12.46 5.86
C VAL A 267 3.18 -13.99 5.86
N TYR A 268 3.37 -14.62 7.02
CA TYR A 268 3.33 -16.08 7.14
C TYR A 268 1.95 -16.65 6.76
N PHE A 269 0.88 -16.01 7.21
CA PHE A 269 -0.49 -16.39 6.87
C PHE A 269 -0.75 -16.33 5.36
N GLN A 270 -0.34 -15.23 4.73
CA GLN A 270 -0.51 -15.01 3.29
C GLN A 270 0.33 -15.99 2.46
N THR A 271 1.59 -16.24 2.85
CA THR A 271 2.54 -17.03 2.06
C THR A 271 2.42 -18.54 2.25
N GLN A 272 2.02 -19.02 3.43
CA GLN A 272 2.02 -20.45 3.74
C GLN A 272 0.62 -21.03 3.94
N THR A 273 -0.20 -20.41 4.80
CA THR A 273 -1.44 -21.08 5.25
C THR A 273 -2.63 -20.83 4.34
N HIS A 274 -2.72 -19.65 3.71
CA HIS A 274 -3.89 -19.23 2.90
C HIS A 274 -3.55 -18.92 1.44
N HIS A 275 -2.33 -19.25 1.00
CA HIS A 275 -1.82 -19.06 -0.36
C HIS A 275 -2.79 -19.54 -1.45
N GLY A 276 -3.44 -20.71 -1.26
CA GLY A 276 -4.32 -21.32 -2.25
C GLY A 276 -5.63 -20.57 -2.53
N ILE A 277 -6.18 -19.84 -1.55
CA ILE A 277 -7.42 -19.07 -1.74
C ILE A 277 -7.12 -17.83 -2.58
N TYR A 278 -6.07 -17.11 -2.22
CA TYR A 278 -5.62 -15.92 -2.94
C TYR A 278 -5.18 -16.27 -4.36
N ASP A 279 -4.37 -17.32 -4.54
CA ASP A 279 -3.93 -17.74 -5.87
C ASP A 279 -5.07 -18.10 -6.80
N ALA A 280 -6.10 -18.81 -6.33
CA ALA A 280 -7.24 -19.17 -7.15
C ALA A 280 -8.00 -17.92 -7.66
N ILE A 281 -8.25 -16.95 -6.78
CA ILE A 281 -8.94 -15.69 -7.12
C ILE A 281 -8.15 -14.90 -8.16
N PHE A 282 -6.84 -14.76 -7.95
CA PHE A 282 -5.98 -13.98 -8.83
C PHE A 282 -5.72 -14.66 -10.19
N ILE A 283 -5.63 -15.99 -10.22
CA ILE A 283 -5.53 -16.74 -11.47
C ILE A 283 -6.80 -16.56 -12.30
N GLU A 284 -7.98 -16.64 -11.68
CA GLU A 284 -9.26 -16.45 -12.36
C GLU A 284 -9.36 -15.05 -13.01
N ASP A 285 -9.03 -13.99 -12.27
CA ASP A 285 -9.01 -12.62 -12.81
C ASP A 285 -8.00 -12.45 -13.95
N THR A 286 -6.84 -13.13 -13.86
CA THR A 286 -5.82 -13.12 -14.91
C THR A 286 -6.30 -13.86 -16.17
N GLU A 287 -6.98 -15.00 -16.02
CA GLU A 287 -7.52 -15.78 -17.14
C GLU A 287 -8.64 -15.01 -17.85
N ARG A 288 -9.53 -14.35 -17.09
CA ARG A 288 -10.59 -13.49 -17.63
C ARG A 288 -10.04 -12.32 -18.46
N ASP A 289 -8.94 -11.69 -18.05
CA ASP A 289 -8.32 -10.61 -18.85
C ASP A 289 -7.58 -11.14 -20.09
N ASN A 290 -6.84 -12.24 -19.97
CA ASN A 290 -6.15 -12.86 -21.11
C ASN A 290 -7.14 -13.32 -22.19
N ASP A 291 -8.34 -13.76 -21.81
CA ASP A 291 -9.38 -14.15 -22.75
C ASP A 291 -9.98 -12.95 -23.51
N LYS A 292 -10.03 -11.76 -22.88
CA LYS A 292 -10.48 -10.51 -23.51
C LYS A 292 -9.42 -9.88 -24.43
N ARG A 293 -8.12 -10.15 -24.19
CA ARG A 293 -6.98 -9.55 -24.91
C ARG A 293 -6.21 -10.55 -25.80
N LYS A 294 -6.91 -11.44 -26.52
CA LYS A 294 -6.29 -12.45 -27.40
C LYS A 294 -5.43 -11.88 -28.55
N ASP A 295 -5.54 -10.59 -28.86
CA ASP A 295 -4.86 -9.94 -29.99
C ASP A 295 -3.57 -9.16 -29.62
N ASP A 296 -3.25 -8.96 -28.34
CA ASP A 296 -2.04 -8.22 -27.90
C ASP A 296 -0.81 -9.15 -27.68
N LYS A 297 -0.51 -10.01 -28.66
CA LYS A 297 0.43 -11.14 -28.53
C LYS A 297 1.92 -10.80 -28.39
N ILE A 298 2.32 -9.56 -28.08
CA ILE A 298 3.71 -9.25 -27.72
C ILE A 298 3.77 -8.22 -26.58
N LYS A 299 3.48 -8.63 -25.35
CA LYS A 299 3.95 -7.91 -24.16
C LYS A 299 5.46 -8.14 -24.05
N TYR A 300 6.26 -7.19 -24.51
CA TYR A 300 7.72 -7.23 -24.37
C TYR A 300 8.09 -7.18 -22.88
N ARG A 301 8.54 -8.31 -22.33
CA ARG A 301 8.96 -8.42 -20.92
C ARG A 301 10.44 -8.13 -20.78
N LEU A 302 10.83 -7.55 -19.64
CA LEU A 302 12.24 -7.33 -19.30
C LEU A 302 12.94 -8.67 -19.03
N THR A 303 14.23 -8.77 -19.34
CA THR A 303 15.05 -9.90 -18.84
C THR A 303 15.26 -9.77 -17.33
N PHE A 304 15.61 -10.86 -16.63
CA PHE A 304 15.84 -10.78 -15.17
C PHE A 304 16.94 -9.77 -14.80
N THR A 305 18.01 -9.68 -15.61
CA THR A 305 19.08 -8.68 -15.45
C THR A 305 18.61 -7.26 -15.73
N GLU A 306 17.75 -7.06 -16.74
CA GLU A 306 17.13 -5.77 -17.04
C GLU A 306 16.24 -5.29 -15.88
N VAL A 307 15.49 -6.19 -15.24
CA VAL A 307 14.65 -5.89 -14.06
C VAL A 307 15.50 -5.42 -12.87
N ILE A 308 16.57 -6.15 -12.54
CA ILE A 308 17.46 -5.74 -11.44
C ILE A 308 18.09 -4.38 -11.72
N LEU A 309 18.54 -4.15 -12.95
CA LEU A 309 19.09 -2.85 -13.34
C LEU A 309 18.05 -1.73 -13.18
N ALA A 310 16.81 -1.95 -13.63
CA ALA A 310 15.72 -0.99 -13.46
C ALA A 310 15.45 -0.69 -11.99
N LEU A 311 15.40 -1.71 -11.12
CA LEU A 311 15.20 -1.53 -9.68
C LEU A 311 16.31 -0.70 -9.05
N VAL A 312 17.58 -1.02 -9.33
CA VAL A 312 18.72 -0.28 -8.78
C VAL A 312 18.70 1.17 -9.21
N VAL A 313 18.44 1.44 -10.50
CA VAL A 313 18.32 2.81 -11.03
C VAL A 313 17.14 3.54 -10.40
N ALA A 314 15.98 2.91 -10.31
CA ALA A 314 14.78 3.51 -9.75
C ALA A 314 14.95 3.85 -8.27
N ILE A 315 15.47 2.92 -7.46
CA ILE A 315 15.78 3.14 -6.04
C ILE A 315 16.77 4.29 -5.86
N GLY A 316 17.84 4.31 -6.67
CA GLY A 316 18.82 5.39 -6.63
C GLY A 316 18.22 6.76 -6.98
N LEU A 317 17.38 6.82 -8.01
CA LEU A 317 16.68 8.05 -8.40
C LEU A 317 15.68 8.50 -7.34
N VAL A 318 14.86 7.59 -6.80
CA VAL A 318 13.90 7.89 -5.73
C VAL A 318 14.63 8.43 -4.50
N ALA A 319 15.70 7.77 -4.04
CA ALA A 319 16.50 8.23 -2.91
C ALA A 319 17.16 9.60 -3.14
N PHE A 320 17.64 9.85 -4.36
CA PHE A 320 18.27 11.12 -4.70
C PHE A 320 17.25 12.26 -4.77
N ILE A 321 16.13 12.06 -5.46
CA ILE A 321 15.08 13.07 -5.59
C ILE A 321 14.37 13.30 -4.26
N SER A 322 14.17 12.27 -3.43
CA SER A 322 13.55 12.42 -2.10
C SER A 322 14.42 13.28 -1.18
N THR A 323 15.74 13.12 -1.27
CA THR A 323 16.70 13.98 -0.55
C THR A 323 16.56 15.44 -0.95
N ILE A 324 16.39 15.74 -2.24
CA ILE A 324 16.17 17.11 -2.73
C ILE A 324 14.82 17.63 -2.24
N LEU A 325 13.75 16.85 -2.40
CA LEU A 325 12.40 17.19 -2.01
C LEU A 325 12.31 17.54 -0.52
N VAL A 326 12.78 16.65 0.35
CA VAL A 326 12.71 16.80 1.81
C VAL A 326 13.51 18.02 2.28
N THR A 327 14.66 18.31 1.66
CA THR A 327 15.48 19.49 2.02
C THR A 327 14.72 20.80 1.81
N HIS A 328 13.75 20.83 0.90
CA HIS A 328 12.99 22.03 0.58
C HIS A 328 11.58 22.08 1.19
N ILE A 329 11.21 21.10 2.03
CA ILE A 329 9.93 21.13 2.78
C ILE A 329 9.87 22.38 3.67
N HIS A 330 10.95 22.71 4.36
CA HIS A 330 11.02 23.86 5.27
C HIS A 330 10.61 25.18 4.63
N PHE A 331 11.00 25.39 3.36
CA PHE A 331 10.62 26.58 2.61
C PHE A 331 9.10 26.68 2.40
N LEU A 332 8.42 25.55 2.22
CA LEU A 332 6.97 25.51 2.05
C LEU A 332 6.25 25.89 3.35
N VAL A 333 6.80 25.48 4.49
CA VAL A 333 6.23 25.77 5.81
C VAL A 333 6.47 27.23 6.19
N GLU A 334 7.70 27.72 6.08
CA GLU A 334 8.05 29.07 6.52
C GLU A 334 7.57 30.17 5.58
N GLU A 335 7.86 30.08 4.28
CA GLU A 335 7.61 31.18 3.35
C GLU A 335 6.20 31.15 2.75
N ARG A 336 5.57 29.97 2.76
CA ARG A 336 4.25 29.76 2.16
C ARG A 336 3.17 29.43 3.18
N HIS A 337 3.52 29.37 4.47
CA HIS A 337 2.62 29.14 5.59
C HIS A 337 1.73 27.91 5.41
N VAL A 338 2.28 26.85 4.81
CA VAL A 338 1.61 25.55 4.69
C VAL A 338 1.83 24.78 5.99
N SER A 339 0.78 24.18 6.55
CA SER A 339 0.89 23.43 7.80
C SER A 339 1.72 22.16 7.63
N ASP A 340 2.48 21.80 8.68
CA ASP A 340 3.25 20.55 8.74
C ASP A 340 2.32 19.34 8.57
N ALA A 341 1.13 19.44 9.17
CA ALA A 341 0.06 18.47 9.01
C ALA A 341 -0.39 18.33 7.56
N PHE A 342 -0.57 19.41 6.78
CA PHE A 342 -0.94 19.28 5.36
C PHE A 342 0.19 18.67 4.52
N VAL A 343 1.44 19.04 4.80
CA VAL A 343 2.60 18.46 4.10
C VAL A 343 2.68 16.96 4.35
N GLY A 344 2.58 16.55 5.61
CA GLY A 344 2.59 15.14 6.01
C GLY A 344 1.36 14.40 5.53
N LEU A 345 0.15 14.82 5.92
CA LEU A 345 -1.09 14.08 5.72
C LEU A 345 -1.53 13.98 4.25
N ILE A 346 -1.21 14.97 3.41
CA ILE A 346 -1.72 15.05 2.03
C ILE A 346 -0.59 15.00 1.01
N LEU A 347 0.37 15.91 1.12
CA LEU A 347 1.33 16.15 0.03
C LEU A 347 2.32 14.99 -0.13
N ILE A 348 2.91 14.51 0.97
CA ILE A 348 3.86 13.39 0.94
C ILE A 348 3.20 12.08 0.42
N PRO A 349 2.06 11.62 0.98
CA PRO A 349 1.37 10.42 0.54
C PRO A 349 1.01 10.40 -0.95
N LEU A 350 0.58 11.56 -1.47
CA LEU A 350 0.12 11.65 -2.84
C LEU A 350 1.23 11.33 -3.84
N VAL A 351 2.46 11.76 -3.55
CA VAL A 351 3.61 11.52 -4.43
C VAL A 351 4.26 10.16 -4.19
N GLU A 352 4.32 9.70 -2.94
CA GLU A 352 4.98 8.43 -2.62
C GLU A 352 4.19 7.22 -3.14
N LYS A 353 2.85 7.26 -3.07
CA LYS A 353 1.96 6.18 -3.51
C LYS A 353 1.49 6.32 -4.95
N ALA A 354 1.88 7.39 -5.65
CA ALA A 354 1.38 7.68 -7.00
C ALA A 354 1.49 6.48 -7.97
N ALA A 355 2.63 5.79 -7.99
CA ALA A 355 2.88 4.65 -8.87
C ALA A 355 1.96 3.45 -8.58
N GLU A 356 1.74 3.17 -7.30
CA GLU A 356 0.88 2.09 -6.84
C GLU A 356 -0.59 2.43 -7.13
N HIS A 357 -1.00 3.67 -6.88
CA HIS A 357 -2.34 4.14 -7.21
C HIS A 357 -2.64 4.03 -8.69
N LEU A 358 -1.70 4.46 -9.55
CA LEU A 358 -1.86 4.36 -11.00
C LEU A 358 -2.02 2.92 -11.48
N THR A 359 -1.32 1.99 -10.83
CA THR A 359 -1.44 0.56 -11.11
C THR A 359 -2.81 0.04 -10.71
N ALA A 360 -3.22 0.27 -9.46
CA ALA A 360 -4.50 -0.23 -8.96
C ALA A 360 -5.69 0.33 -9.75
N ILE A 361 -5.63 1.60 -10.16
CA ILE A 361 -6.67 2.22 -10.98
C ILE A 361 -6.75 1.57 -12.37
N ASP A 362 -5.61 1.23 -12.98
CA ASP A 362 -5.56 0.55 -14.28
C ASP A 362 -6.14 -0.87 -14.19
N GLU A 363 -5.78 -1.62 -13.14
CA GLU A 363 -6.34 -2.94 -12.86
C GLU A 363 -7.86 -2.90 -12.63
N ALA A 364 -8.34 -1.92 -11.87
CA ALA A 364 -9.77 -1.73 -11.65
C ALA A 364 -10.51 -1.38 -12.96
N TYR A 365 -9.91 -0.55 -13.80
CA TYR A 365 -10.44 -0.24 -15.14
C TYR A 365 -10.52 -1.48 -16.05
N ASP A 366 -9.58 -2.41 -15.89
CA ASP A 366 -9.45 -3.66 -16.63
C ASP A 366 -10.30 -4.82 -16.07
N ASP A 367 -11.19 -4.56 -15.11
CA ASP A 367 -12.07 -5.57 -14.47
C ASP A 367 -11.35 -6.49 -13.48
N GLN A 368 -10.15 -6.13 -13.05
CA GLN A 368 -9.34 -6.90 -12.10
C GLN A 368 -9.46 -6.28 -10.71
N MET A 369 -10.70 -6.16 -10.21
CA MET A 369 -10.97 -5.48 -8.94
C MET A 369 -10.28 -6.18 -7.76
N ASN A 370 -10.18 -7.52 -7.75
CA ASN A 370 -9.48 -8.21 -6.66
C ASN A 370 -7.99 -7.85 -6.62
N PHE A 371 -7.33 -7.74 -7.77
CA PHE A 371 -5.93 -7.31 -7.86
C PHE A 371 -5.77 -5.87 -7.35
N ALA A 372 -6.57 -4.95 -7.88
CA ALA A 372 -6.55 -3.55 -7.48
C ALA A 372 -6.72 -3.38 -5.97
N LEU A 373 -7.72 -4.06 -5.39
CA LEU A 373 -7.98 -4.06 -3.95
C LEU A 373 -6.84 -4.70 -3.16
N SER A 374 -6.27 -5.81 -3.63
CA SER A 374 -5.17 -6.48 -2.93
C SER A 374 -3.91 -5.62 -2.85
N HIS A 375 -3.62 -4.84 -3.90
CA HIS A 375 -2.51 -3.89 -3.92
C HIS A 375 -2.74 -2.75 -2.93
N VAL A 376 -3.92 -2.12 -2.97
CA VAL A 376 -4.30 -1.00 -2.09
C VAL A 376 -4.35 -1.44 -0.61
N LEU A 377 -5.05 -2.52 -0.29
CA LEU A 377 -5.23 -2.99 1.08
C LEU A 377 -3.95 -3.60 1.64
N GLY A 378 -3.20 -4.34 0.83
CA GLY A 378 -1.90 -4.91 1.21
C GLY A 378 -0.88 -3.83 1.55
N ALA A 379 -0.77 -2.79 0.73
CA ALA A 379 0.12 -1.67 0.99
C ALA A 379 -0.29 -0.87 2.22
N THR A 380 -1.60 -0.71 2.46
CA THR A 380 -2.11 -0.06 3.66
C THR A 380 -1.76 -0.84 4.93
N LEU A 381 -1.98 -2.16 4.92
CA LEU A 381 -1.60 -3.03 6.04
C LEU A 381 -0.10 -3.01 6.29
N GLN A 382 0.71 -3.04 5.23
CA GLN A 382 2.16 -2.92 5.37
C GLN A 382 2.56 -1.56 5.96
N THR A 383 1.90 -0.48 5.54
CA THR A 383 2.16 0.86 6.08
C THR A 383 1.93 0.88 7.60
N ALA A 384 0.78 0.35 8.04
CA ALA A 384 0.39 0.34 9.45
C ALA A 384 1.20 -0.64 10.32
N LEU A 385 1.42 -1.86 9.83
CA LEU A 385 2.01 -2.96 10.61
C LEU A 385 3.53 -3.06 10.47
N PHE A 386 4.12 -2.43 9.44
CA PHE A 386 5.57 -2.52 9.18
C PHE A 386 6.24 -1.16 8.99
N ASN A 387 5.82 -0.35 8.02
CA ASN A 387 6.57 0.89 7.68
C ASN A 387 6.57 1.89 8.85
N ALA A 388 5.41 2.12 9.48
CA ALA A 388 5.31 2.99 10.64
C ALA A 388 6.14 2.51 11.85
N PRO A 389 6.00 1.24 12.29
CA PRO A 389 6.89 0.65 13.30
C PRO A 389 8.38 0.70 12.96
N LEU A 390 8.74 0.46 11.69
CA LEU A 390 10.12 0.47 11.24
C LEU A 390 10.76 1.84 11.47
N VAL A 391 10.04 2.92 11.18
CA VAL A 391 10.52 4.30 11.41
C VAL A 391 10.71 4.58 12.90
N VAL A 392 9.83 4.09 13.77
CA VAL A 392 9.98 4.23 15.23
C VAL A 392 11.26 3.54 15.72
N ILE A 393 11.54 2.33 15.23
CA ILE A 393 12.75 1.59 15.58
C ILE A 393 13.99 2.31 15.05
N VAL A 394 13.97 2.80 13.81
CA VAL A 394 15.09 3.57 13.25
C VAL A 394 15.30 4.87 14.03
N GLY A 395 14.23 5.59 14.37
CA GLY A 395 14.29 6.77 15.22
C GLY A 395 14.92 6.45 16.58
N TRP A 396 14.56 5.31 17.19
CA TRP A 396 15.18 4.83 18.42
C TRP A 396 16.68 4.57 18.26
N CYS A 397 17.11 3.91 17.18
CA CYS A 397 18.52 3.70 16.88
C CYS A 397 19.30 5.01 16.65
N LEU A 398 18.65 6.03 16.10
CA LEU A 398 19.23 7.36 15.86
C LEU A 398 19.16 8.28 17.09
N GLY A 399 18.56 7.83 18.20
CA GLY A 399 18.38 8.66 19.40
C GLY A 399 17.33 9.77 19.24
N LYS A 400 16.44 9.67 18.25
CA LYS A 400 15.34 10.63 18.02
C LYS A 400 14.06 10.18 18.73
N PRO A 401 13.26 11.12 19.29
CA PRO A 401 12.02 10.82 20.00
C PRO A 401 10.86 10.53 19.03
N MET A 402 11.05 9.58 18.10
CA MET A 402 9.98 9.15 17.18
C MET A 402 9.00 8.22 17.90
N GLY A 403 7.72 8.60 17.94
CA GLY A 403 6.64 7.82 18.52
C GLY A 403 5.47 7.61 17.55
N LEU A 404 4.50 6.78 17.96
CA LEU A 404 3.21 6.58 17.29
C LEU A 404 2.10 7.39 17.99
N ASN A 405 2.49 8.52 18.57
CA ASN A 405 1.59 9.51 19.12
C ASN A 405 1.20 10.50 18.02
N PHE A 406 0.09 10.20 17.36
CA PHE A 406 -0.46 10.99 16.28
C PHE A 406 -1.33 12.11 16.83
N GLU A 407 -1.64 13.10 15.99
CA GLU A 407 -2.68 14.07 16.30
C GLU A 407 -4.05 13.39 16.41
N VAL A 408 -4.83 13.80 17.41
CA VAL A 408 -6.15 13.20 17.68
C VAL A 408 -7.09 13.35 16.49
N PHE A 409 -7.00 14.48 15.78
CA PHE A 409 -7.78 14.73 14.57
C PHE A 409 -7.45 13.70 13.48
N ASP A 410 -6.17 13.53 13.14
CA ASP A 410 -5.73 12.61 12.09
C ASP A 410 -6.11 11.16 12.44
N LEU A 411 -5.95 10.78 13.71
CA LEU A 411 -6.33 9.45 14.19
C LEU A 411 -7.84 9.19 14.11
N ALA A 412 -8.66 10.17 14.50
CA ALA A 412 -10.12 10.04 14.45
C ALA A 412 -10.61 9.90 13.00
N VAL A 413 -10.07 10.72 12.10
CA VAL A 413 -10.36 10.66 10.66
C VAL A 413 -9.92 9.33 10.06
N LEU A 414 -8.74 8.83 10.43
CA LEU A 414 -8.25 7.51 10.01
C LEU A 414 -9.24 6.39 10.39
N LEU A 415 -9.61 6.30 11.67
CA LEU A 415 -10.48 5.21 12.14
C LEU A 415 -11.87 5.28 11.49
N LEU A 416 -12.43 6.49 11.34
CA LEU A 416 -13.68 6.69 10.61
C LEU A 416 -13.56 6.26 9.14
N ALA A 417 -12.46 6.60 8.47
CA ALA A 417 -12.22 6.19 7.09
C ALA A 417 -12.14 4.65 6.96
N ILE A 418 -11.41 3.98 7.87
CA ILE A 418 -11.31 2.51 7.88
C ILE A 418 -12.69 1.87 8.08
N ILE A 419 -13.50 2.39 9.00
CA ILE A 419 -14.86 1.88 9.24
C ILE A 419 -15.77 2.12 8.01
N THR A 420 -15.77 3.33 7.46
CA THR A 420 -16.59 3.68 6.30
C THR A 420 -16.25 2.81 5.10
N VAL A 421 -14.96 2.67 4.78
CA VAL A 421 -14.52 1.86 3.66
C VAL A 421 -14.70 0.38 3.92
N GLY A 422 -14.43 -0.09 5.15
CA GLY A 422 -14.67 -1.47 5.55
C GLY A 422 -16.14 -1.89 5.35
N ASN A 423 -17.08 -0.96 5.56
CA ASN A 423 -18.50 -1.19 5.27
C ASN A 423 -18.77 -1.30 3.75
N PHE A 424 -18.16 -0.46 2.91
CA PHE A 424 -18.31 -0.60 1.45
C PHE A 424 -17.71 -1.91 0.94
N LEU A 425 -16.60 -2.37 1.52
CA LEU A 425 -16.00 -3.63 1.14
C LEU A 425 -16.86 -4.84 1.52
N ARG A 426 -17.61 -4.75 2.62
CA ARG A 426 -18.42 -5.86 3.16
C ARG A 426 -19.45 -6.40 2.17
N ASP A 427 -19.98 -5.54 1.30
CA ASP A 427 -21.03 -5.91 0.35
C ASP A 427 -20.48 -6.66 -0.88
N GLN A 428 -19.16 -6.88 -0.96
CA GLN A 428 -18.45 -7.62 -2.03
C GLN A 428 -18.70 -7.06 -3.44
N LYS A 429 -19.24 -5.85 -3.52
CA LYS A 429 -19.56 -5.12 -4.74
C LYS A 429 -19.15 -3.68 -4.55
N SER A 430 -18.81 -3.04 -5.66
CA SER A 430 -18.43 -1.63 -5.70
C SER A 430 -19.11 -0.95 -6.88
N ASN A 431 -19.44 0.33 -6.72
CA ASN A 431 -19.99 1.19 -7.76
C ASN A 431 -19.30 2.56 -7.79
N TYR A 432 -19.51 3.32 -8.87
CA TYR A 432 -18.85 4.62 -9.02
C TYR A 432 -19.30 5.66 -7.99
N LEU A 433 -20.50 5.52 -7.40
CA LEU A 433 -21.03 6.46 -6.42
C LEU A 433 -20.27 6.32 -5.09
N GLU A 434 -20.09 5.10 -4.60
CA GLU A 434 -19.23 4.82 -3.43
C GLU A 434 -17.83 5.39 -3.64
N GLY A 435 -17.26 5.17 -4.83
CA GLY A 435 -15.96 5.72 -5.19
C GLY A 435 -15.91 7.25 -5.17
N ALA A 436 -16.91 7.92 -5.74
CA ALA A 436 -17.00 9.37 -5.74
C ALA A 436 -17.13 9.94 -4.31
N LEU A 437 -17.93 9.29 -3.45
CA LEU A 437 -18.06 9.68 -2.05
C LEU A 437 -16.73 9.55 -1.29
N CYS A 438 -15.98 8.47 -1.48
CA CYS A 438 -14.65 8.29 -0.90
C CYS A 438 -13.69 9.41 -1.30
N VAL A 439 -13.65 9.77 -2.59
CA VAL A 439 -12.79 10.86 -3.09
C VAL A 439 -13.22 12.21 -2.52
N LEU A 440 -14.52 12.49 -2.42
CA LEU A 440 -15.03 13.73 -1.82
C LEU A 440 -14.68 13.85 -0.34
N VAL A 441 -14.76 12.74 0.42
CA VAL A 441 -14.34 12.71 1.82
C VAL A 441 -12.83 12.97 1.93
N TYR A 442 -12.01 12.36 1.07
CA TYR A 442 -10.57 12.65 1.04
C TYR A 442 -10.26 14.14 0.77
N ILE A 443 -10.98 14.75 -0.19
CA ILE A 443 -10.84 16.19 -0.48
C ILE A 443 -11.26 17.02 0.74
N ALA A 444 -12.34 16.66 1.42
CA ALA A 444 -12.78 17.36 2.63
C ALA A 444 -11.72 17.28 3.76
N ILE A 445 -11.08 16.12 3.94
CA ILE A 445 -9.96 15.94 4.87
C ILE A 445 -8.77 16.81 4.45
N ALA A 446 -8.44 16.86 3.16
CA ALA A 446 -7.36 17.70 2.64
C ALA A 446 -7.62 19.19 2.89
N VAL A 447 -8.85 19.65 2.71
CA VAL A 447 -9.25 21.03 3.03
C VAL A 447 -9.13 21.28 4.54
N ALA A 448 -9.58 20.35 5.40
CA ALA A 448 -9.46 20.50 6.85
C ALA A 448 -7.98 20.59 7.28
N ALA A 449 -7.09 19.79 6.69
CA ALA A 449 -5.66 19.79 6.99
C ALA A 449 -4.97 21.13 6.67
N ILE A 450 -5.44 21.87 5.65
CA ILE A 450 -4.93 23.23 5.33
C ILE A 450 -5.15 24.19 6.50
N TYR A 451 -6.28 24.05 7.19
CA TYR A 451 -6.65 24.91 8.32
C TYR A 451 -6.19 24.36 9.68
N TYR A 452 -5.52 23.20 9.70
CA TYR A 452 -5.02 22.62 10.93
C TYR A 452 -3.78 23.39 11.40
N PRO A 453 -3.79 23.99 12.61
CA PRO A 453 -2.70 24.83 13.07
C PRO A 453 -1.45 24.00 13.36
N ASN A 454 -0.28 24.55 13.05
CA ASN A 454 0.99 23.97 13.51
C ASN A 454 1.08 24.09 15.05
N PRO A 455 1.65 23.09 15.74
CA PRO A 455 1.87 23.20 17.17
C PRO A 455 2.81 24.36 17.49
N VAL A 456 2.55 25.04 18.60
CA VAL A 456 3.35 26.19 19.03
C VAL A 456 4.71 25.69 19.51
N HIS A 457 5.77 25.99 18.75
CA HIS A 457 7.13 25.73 19.20
C HIS A 457 7.48 26.67 20.36
N LEU A 458 7.55 26.14 21.58
CA LEU A 458 8.13 26.85 22.71
C LEU A 458 9.63 26.97 22.45
N THR A 459 10.07 28.12 21.93
CA THR A 459 11.49 28.44 21.86
C THR A 459 12.05 28.43 23.28
N ALA A 460 13.21 27.80 23.48
CA ALA A 460 13.95 27.74 24.75
C ALA A 460 14.37 29.11 25.33
N ASN A 461 13.93 30.22 24.73
CA ASN A 461 13.92 31.55 25.32
C ASN A 461 12.46 31.98 25.46
N GLY A 462 11.99 32.13 26.71
CA GLY A 462 10.60 32.42 27.07
C GLY A 462 10.10 33.80 26.64
N THR A 463 9.96 34.00 25.34
CA THR A 463 9.14 35.07 24.77
C THR A 463 8.01 34.42 24.00
N GLU A 464 6.85 34.36 24.65
CA GLU A 464 5.57 34.10 24.01
C GLU A 464 5.42 35.07 22.83
N SER A 465 5.44 34.56 21.60
CA SER A 465 4.83 35.26 20.47
C SER A 465 3.31 35.07 20.55
N ALA A 466 2.70 35.61 21.62
CA ALA A 466 1.27 35.84 21.69
C ALA A 466 0.94 37.01 20.76
N GLY A 467 0.84 36.73 19.47
CA GLY A 467 0.54 37.70 18.43
C GLY A 467 -0.50 37.16 17.46
N ALA A 468 -1.76 37.55 17.69
CA ALA A 468 -2.88 37.50 16.75
C ALA A 468 -3.63 36.16 16.56
N ALA A 469 -4.27 35.66 17.63
CA ALA A 469 -5.50 34.86 17.50
C ALA A 469 -6.35 34.90 18.78
N ASN A 470 -6.63 36.08 19.32
CA ASN A 470 -7.75 36.23 20.26
C ASN A 470 -8.21 37.68 20.30
N GLY A 471 -9.34 37.97 19.64
CA GLY A 471 -9.84 39.32 19.57
C GLY A 471 -11.15 39.51 18.84
N THR A 472 -12.11 38.57 18.93
CA THR A 472 -13.55 38.85 18.70
C THR A 472 -14.42 37.71 19.23
N ALA A 473 -14.49 37.53 20.55
CA ALA A 473 -15.56 36.74 21.18
C ALA A 473 -15.61 37.00 22.69
N ASP A 474 -15.83 38.24 23.12
CA ASP A 474 -16.63 38.54 24.32
C ASP A 474 -16.79 40.05 24.52
N ALA A 475 -17.86 40.61 23.96
CA ALA A 475 -18.35 41.93 24.32
C ALA A 475 -19.80 42.11 23.85
N SER A 476 -20.71 41.21 24.20
CA SER A 476 -22.15 41.45 24.01
C SER A 476 -23.03 40.73 25.04
N ALA A 477 -22.75 40.88 26.33
CA ALA A 477 -23.67 40.39 27.36
C ALA A 477 -23.53 41.05 28.74
N THR A 478 -23.31 42.38 28.86
CA THR A 478 -23.48 43.07 30.17
C THR A 478 -23.46 44.60 30.07
N ALA A 479 -24.34 45.23 29.27
CA ALA A 479 -24.49 46.69 29.34
C ALA A 479 -25.83 47.20 28.77
N THR A 480 -26.98 46.76 29.29
CA THR A 480 -28.26 47.44 29.05
C THR A 480 -29.21 47.22 30.22
N ALA A 481 -28.93 47.87 31.36
CA ALA A 481 -29.93 48.21 32.38
C ALA A 481 -29.30 49.08 33.49
N ALA A 482 -28.83 50.28 33.17
CA ALA A 482 -28.62 51.32 34.19
C ALA A 482 -28.53 52.71 33.56
N ALA A 483 -29.43 53.59 34.01
CA ALA A 483 -29.34 55.06 33.98
C ALA A 483 -29.37 55.75 32.60
N HIS A 484 -30.47 56.43 32.26
CA HIS A 484 -30.69 57.87 32.53
C HIS A 484 -29.64 58.75 31.80
N HIS A 485 -30.00 59.72 30.96
CA HIS A 485 -31.00 60.76 31.19
C HIS A 485 -31.07 61.66 29.94
N ARG A 486 -32.26 62.23 29.69
CA ARG A 486 -32.53 63.46 28.90
C ARG A 486 -32.69 63.34 27.40
#